data_AF-A0A1H5XEG2-F1
#
_entry.id   AF-A0A1H5XEG2-F1
#
_cell.length_a   1.000
_cell.length_b   1.000
_cell.length_c   1.000
_cell.angle_alpha   90.00
_cell.angle_beta   90.00
_cell.angle_gamma   90.00
#
_symmetry.space_group_name_H-M   'P 1'
#
loop_
_entity.id
_entity.type
_entity.pdbx_description
1 polymer ?
#
loop_
_entity_poly.entity_id
_entity_poly.type
_entity_poly.pdbx_seq_one_letter_code
_entity_poly.pdbx_strand_id
1 'polypeptide(L)' 'MPENDREDLDNRIAIARNNIANLTEQAAAASGAGIEESLATRLSEQQARLDELLQKRQALG' A
#
# COMPACT_ATOMS: atom_id res chain seq x y z
N MET A 1 -2.73 19.44 -16.22
CA MET A 1 -2.67 20.41 -15.12
C MET A 1 -2.03 19.69 -13.93
N PRO A 2 -1.03 20.28 -13.27
CA PRO A 2 -0.27 19.62 -12.19
C PRO A 2 -1.12 19.25 -10.97
N GLU A 3 -2.27 19.89 -10.78
CA GLU A 3 -3.24 19.57 -9.72
C GLU A 3 -3.87 18.17 -9.88
N ASN A 4 -4.15 17.73 -11.11
CA ASN A 4 -4.71 16.39 -11.38
C ASN A 4 -3.69 15.27 -11.10
N ASP A 5 -2.39 15.53 -11.33
CA ASP A 5 -1.33 14.54 -11.10
C ASP A 5 -1.09 14.30 -9.60
N ARG A 6 -1.25 15.35 -8.79
CA ARG A 6 -1.18 15.27 -7.33
C ARG A 6 -2.39 14.54 -6.75
N GLU A 7 -3.58 14.86 -7.24
CA GLU A 7 -4.82 14.20 -6.82
C GLU A 7 -4.85 12.71 -7.21
N ASP A 8 -4.37 12.34 -8.40
CA ASP A 8 -4.20 10.93 -8.80
C ASP A 8 -3.27 10.17 -7.85
N LEU A 9 -2.12 10.76 -7.50
CA LEU A 9 -1.20 10.14 -6.56
C LEU A 9 -1.79 10.00 -5.17
N ASP A 10 -2.51 11.00 -4.68
CA ASP A 10 -3.18 10.93 -3.38
C ASP A 10 -4.24 9.84 -3.34
N ASN A 11 -5.02 9.68 -4.41
CA ASN A 11 -5.97 8.59 -4.57
C ASN A 11 -5.27 7.22 -4.56
N ARG A 12 -4.15 7.08 -5.28
CA ARG A 12 -3.37 5.83 -5.32
C ARG A 12 -2.73 5.51 -3.97
N ILE A 13 -2.26 6.51 -3.24
CA ILE A 13 -1.75 6.38 -1.87
C ILE A 13 -2.86 5.89 -0.94
N ALA A 14 -4.06 6.46 -1.03
CA ALA A 14 -5.21 6.04 -0.24
C ALA A 14 -5.58 4.58 -0.50
N ILE A 15 -5.60 4.16 -1.78
CA ILE A 15 -5.85 2.76 -2.17
C ILE A 15 -4.76 1.83 -1.60
N ALA A 16 -3.48 2.20 -1.72
CA ALA A 16 -2.38 1.38 -1.20
C ALA A 16 -2.48 1.20 0.33
N ARG A 17 -2.81 2.26 1.07
CA ARG A 17 -3.01 2.21 2.53
C ARG A 17 -4.19 1.33 2.92
N ASN A 18 -5.31 1.43 2.21
CA ASN A 18 -6.47 0.57 2.46
C ASN A 18 -6.15 -0.90 2.23
N ASN A 19 -5.41 -1.22 1.17
CA ASN A 19 -4.97 -2.59 0.90
C ASN A 19 -4.05 -3.12 2.02
N ILE A 20 -3.12 -2.31 2.53
CA ILE A 20 -2.24 -2.67 3.65
C ILE A 20 -3.06 -2.97 4.90
N ALA A 21 -4.04 -2.12 5.23
CA ALA A 21 -4.91 -2.30 6.38
C ALA A 21 -5.72 -3.61 6.27
N ASN A 22 -6.30 -3.88 5.09
CA ASN A 22 -7.06 -5.10 4.85
C ASN A 22 -6.19 -6.37 4.86
N LEU A 23 -4.95 -6.30 4.36
CA LEU A 23 -4.00 -7.41 4.45
C LEU A 23 -3.55 -7.68 5.89
N THR A 24 -3.38 -6.62 6.68
CA THR A 24 -3.04 -6.72 8.10
C THR A 24 -4.16 -7.36 8.90
N GLU A 25 -5.41 -6.99 8.63
CA GLU A 25 -6.60 -7.62 9.22
C GLU A 25 -6.70 -9.11 8.84
N GLN A 26 -6.49 -9.44 7.56
CA GLN A 26 -6.45 -10.84 7.12
C GLN A 26 -5.32 -11.63 7.78
N ALA A 27 -4.15 -11.03 7.95
CA ALA A 27 -3.02 -11.68 8.62
C ALA A 27 -3.32 -11.94 10.11
N ALA A 28 -4.01 -11.01 10.78
CA ALA A 28 -4.45 -11.20 12.16
C ALA A 28 -5.54 -12.28 12.29
N ALA A 29 -6.37 -12.47 11.26
CA ALA A 29 -7.44 -13.46 11.23
C ALA A 29 -7.00 -14.85 10.70
N ALA A 30 -5.88 -14.93 9.98
CA ALA A 30 -5.39 -16.17 9.40
C ALA A 30 -4.82 -17.09 10.48
N SER A 31 -5.09 -18.40 10.35
CA SER A 31 -4.46 -19.43 11.16
C SER A 31 -3.64 -20.35 10.25
N GLY A 32 -2.31 -20.28 10.32
CA GLY A 32 -1.41 -21.22 9.65
C GLY A 32 -0.22 -20.55 8.94
N ALA A 33 0.97 -21.10 9.16
CA ALA A 33 2.25 -20.52 8.74
C ALA A 33 2.35 -20.19 7.22
N GLY A 34 1.81 -21.03 6.34
CA GLY A 34 1.87 -20.79 4.90
C GLY A 34 0.97 -19.63 4.42
N ILE A 35 -0.14 -19.40 5.10
CA ILE A 35 -1.02 -18.26 4.81
C ILE A 35 -0.37 -16.98 5.34
N GLU A 36 0.20 -17.03 6.54
CA GLU A 36 0.94 -15.92 7.16
C GLU A 36 2.13 -15.46 6.29
N GLU A 37 2.94 -16.38 5.74
CA GLU A 37 4.06 -16.04 4.87
C GLU A 37 3.61 -15.39 3.54
N SER A 38 2.54 -15.92 2.93
CA SER A 38 1.96 -15.34 1.72
C SER A 38 1.41 -13.94 1.96
N LEU A 39 0.71 -13.72 3.08
CA LEU A 39 0.18 -12.42 3.47
C LEU A 39 1.31 -11.44 3.81
N ALA A 40 2.35 -11.88 4.51
CA ALA A 40 3.53 -11.07 4.81
C ALA A 40 4.26 -10.61 3.54
N THR A 41 4.40 -11.50 2.55
CA THR A 41 4.99 -11.16 1.24
C THR A 41 4.19 -10.06 0.54
N ARG A 42 2.86 -10.23 0.45
CA ARG A 42 1.97 -9.23 -0.17
C ARG A 42 1.97 -7.90 0.58
N LEU A 43 2.04 -7.93 1.91
CA LEU A 43 2.12 -6.74 2.75
C LEU A 43 3.40 -5.95 2.46
N SER A 44 4.54 -6.66 2.34
CA SER A 44 5.83 -6.07 1.98
C SER A 44 5.79 -5.38 0.61
N GLU A 45 5.23 -6.05 -0.40
CA GLU A 45 5.05 -5.49 -1.74
C GLU A 45 4.18 -4.22 -1.73
N GLN A 46 3.08 -4.25 -0.98
CA GLN A 46 2.19 -3.10 -0.85
C GLN A 46 2.83 -1.93 -0.10
N GLN A 47 3.68 -2.21 0.90
CA GLN A 47 4.44 -1.18 1.60
C GLN A 47 5.48 -0.54 0.67
N ALA A 48 6.24 -1.34 -0.09
CA ALA A 48 7.20 -0.82 -1.07
C ALA A 48 6.51 0.07 -2.12
N ARG A 49 5.33 -0.34 -2.61
CA ARG A 49 4.53 0.46 -3.53
C ARG A 49 4.06 1.78 -2.90
N LEU A 50 3.64 1.74 -1.63
CA LEU A 50 3.24 2.96 -0.91
C LEU A 50 4.44 3.92 -0.80
N ASP A 51 5.62 3.41 -0.47
CA ASP A 51 6.84 4.22 -0.34
C ASP A 51 7.21 4.89 -1.67
N GLU A 52 7.14 4.17 -2.79
CA GLU A 52 7.34 4.76 -4.13
C GLU A 52 6.34 5.88 -4.45
N LEU A 53 5.06 5.69 -4.11
CA LEU A 53 4.03 6.69 -4.35
C LEU A 53 4.26 7.94 -3.50
N LEU A 54 4.69 7.76 -2.24
CA LEU A 54 5.05 8.86 -1.36
C LEU A 54 6.26 9.64 -1.87
N GLN A 55 7.28 8.95 -2.38
CA GLN A 55 8.44 9.60 -3.01
C GLN A 55 8.03 10.41 -4.25
N LYS A 56 7.18 9.84 -5.12
CA LYS A 56 6.64 10.55 -6.30
C LYS A 56 5.84 11.80 -5.89
N ARG A 57 5.00 11.70 -4.86
CA ARG A 57 4.24 12.83 -4.32
C ARG A 57 5.16 13.91 -3.75
N GLN A 58 6.21 13.53 -3.04
CA GLN A 58 7.21 14.49 -2.52
C GLN A 58 7.95 15.20 -3.65
N ALA A 59 8.31 14.49 -4.71
CA ALA A 59 8.99 15.06 -5.87
C ALA A 59 8.10 16.03 -6.67
N LEU A 60 6.78 15.90 -6.58
CA LEU A 60 5.81 16.81 -7.20
C LEU A 60 5.58 18.12 -6.45
N GLY A 61 6.17 18.27 -5.25
CA GLY A 61 6.32 19.53 -4.48
C GLY A 61 5.25 20.59 -4.70
#